data_AF-W7SH06-F1
#
_entry.id   AF-W7SH06-F1
#
_cell.length_a   1.000
_cell.length_b   1.000
_cell.length_c   1.000
_cell.angle_alpha   90.00
_cell.angle_beta   90.00
_cell.angle_gamma   90.00
#
_symmetry.space_group_name_H-M   'P 1'
#
loop_
_entity.id
_entity.type
_entity.pdbx_description
1 polymer ?
#
loop_
_entity_poly.entity_id
_entity_poly.type
_entity_poly.pdbx_seq_one_letter_code
_entity_poly.pdbx_strand_id
1 'polypeptide(L)'
;MHEGTGMGNKPRGLGRLVAITVAAAALALGQAVAVGAAPPAPAVAAVATPPMGWASWNSFAAGINADVIKSQADALVSSGLKDAGYQYVDIDEGWWQGTRDSAGNIT
;
A
#
# COMPACT_ATOMS: atom_id res chain seq x y z
N MET A 1 65.26 -46.49 13.25
CA MET A 1 64.69 -45.14 13.39
C MET A 1 64.40 -44.63 11.99
N HIS A 2 63.12 -44.51 11.68
CA HIS A 2 62.46 -44.01 10.46
C HIS A 2 63.07 -44.40 9.10
N GLU A 3 62.51 -45.47 8.54
CA GLU A 3 62.62 -45.87 7.14
C GLU A 3 61.90 -44.88 6.22
N GLY A 4 62.58 -44.43 5.17
CA GLY A 4 61.99 -43.77 4.02
C GLY A 4 61.95 -44.75 2.85
N THR A 5 60.77 -45.26 2.51
CA THR A 5 60.57 -46.11 1.33
C THR A 5 60.14 -45.28 0.14
N GLY A 6 61.12 -45.09 -0.75
CA GLY A 6 60.90 -44.63 -2.11
C GLY A 6 60.28 -45.70 -2.99
N MET A 7 59.54 -45.20 -3.99
CA MET A 7 59.42 -45.70 -5.36
C MET A 7 59.30 -47.22 -5.58
N GLY A 8 58.10 -47.64 -5.97
CA GLY A 8 57.86 -48.88 -6.70
C GLY A 8 56.90 -48.63 -7.87
N ASN A 9 57.47 -48.43 -9.06
CA ASN A 9 56.78 -48.11 -10.30
C ASN A 9 56.08 -49.33 -10.94
N LYS A 10 54.81 -49.15 -11.34
CA LYS A 10 54.14 -49.71 -12.55
C LYS A 10 54.05 -51.27 -12.65
N PRO A 11 53.31 -51.88 -13.60
CA PRO A 11 52.45 -51.31 -14.65
C PRO A 11 51.03 -51.92 -14.74
N ARG A 12 50.25 -51.21 -15.55
CA ARG A 12 48.96 -51.49 -16.19
C ARG A 12 48.74 -52.93 -16.68
N GLY A 13 47.55 -53.47 -16.41
CA GLY A 13 46.86 -54.50 -17.21
C GLY A 13 45.35 -54.27 -17.07
N LEU A 14 44.69 -53.66 -18.06
CA LEU A 14 43.94 -54.32 -19.13
C LEU A 14 43.07 -55.50 -18.64
N GLY A 15 41.76 -55.29 -18.64
CA GLY A 15 40.83 -56.34 -19.05
C GLY A 15 39.64 -56.55 -18.13
N ARG A 16 38.48 -56.60 -18.80
CA ARG A 16 37.25 -57.30 -18.42
C ARG A 16 36.22 -56.47 -17.63
N LEU A 17 35.17 -56.16 -18.38
CA LEU A 17 33.86 -55.66 -17.99
C LEU A 17 33.48 -56.05 -16.55
N VAL A 18 33.25 -55.03 -15.72
CA VAL A 18 32.29 -55.10 -14.64
C VAL A 18 31.25 -54.01 -14.94
N ALA A 19 30.21 -54.46 -15.61
CA ALA A 19 28.83 -54.30 -15.19
C ALA A 19 28.45 -52.98 -14.47
N ILE A 20 27.39 -52.38 -15.02
CA ILE A 20 26.31 -51.70 -14.28
C ILE A 20 26.44 -50.17 -14.15
N THR A 21 25.34 -49.52 -14.55
CA THR A 21 24.89 -48.15 -14.23
C THR A 21 25.65 -46.96 -14.81
N VAL A 22 25.30 -46.51 -16.03
CA VAL A 22 25.03 -45.08 -16.30
C VAL A 22 24.03 -44.97 -17.47
N ALA A 23 22.74 -45.19 -17.23
CA ALA A 23 21.71 -44.88 -18.25
C ALA A 23 20.51 -44.12 -17.68
N ALA A 24 20.65 -43.47 -16.52
CA ALA A 24 19.56 -42.74 -15.88
C ALA A 24 20.00 -41.44 -15.17
N ALA A 25 20.99 -40.72 -15.70
CA ALA A 25 21.53 -39.54 -15.01
C ALA A 25 21.81 -38.33 -15.92
N ALA A 26 21.03 -38.11 -16.97
CA ALA A 26 21.21 -36.94 -17.84
C ALA A 26 19.90 -36.24 -18.24
N LEU A 27 18.87 -36.27 -17.37
CA LEU A 27 17.69 -35.42 -17.57
C LEU A 27 17.13 -34.89 -16.24
N ALA A 28 17.98 -34.15 -15.52
CA ALA A 28 17.52 -33.25 -14.46
C ALA A 28 18.55 -32.13 -14.29
N LEU A 29 18.83 -31.37 -15.37
CA LEU A 29 19.49 -30.08 -15.22
C LEU A 29 18.44 -29.10 -14.71
N GLY A 30 18.58 -28.78 -13.42
CA GLY A 30 17.70 -27.88 -12.69
C GLY A 30 17.55 -26.53 -13.38
N GLN A 31 16.30 -26.16 -13.61
CA GLN A 31 15.93 -24.76 -13.81
C GLN A 31 15.74 -24.17 -12.41
N ALA A 32 16.77 -23.53 -11.88
CA ALA A 32 16.59 -22.65 -10.75
C ALA A 32 15.76 -21.45 -11.25
N VAL A 33 14.48 -21.41 -10.91
CA VAL A 33 13.65 -20.25 -11.17
C VAL A 33 14.17 -19.15 -10.24
N ALA A 34 14.89 -18.17 -10.80
CA ALA A 34 15.23 -16.98 -10.04
C ALA A 34 13.92 -16.27 -9.70
N VAL A 35 13.47 -16.41 -8.44
CA VAL A 35 12.42 -15.53 -7.91
C VAL A 35 13.05 -14.15 -7.82
N GLY A 36 12.87 -13.36 -8.88
CA GLY A 36 13.28 -11.96 -8.88
C GLY A 36 12.62 -11.27 -7.69
N ALA A 37 13.39 -10.55 -6.90
CA ALA A 37 12.83 -9.72 -5.85
C ALA A 37 11.78 -8.79 -6.47
N ALA A 38 10.58 -8.78 -5.90
CA ALA A 38 9.55 -7.84 -6.33
C ALA A 38 10.12 -6.42 -6.24
N PRO A 39 9.91 -5.56 -7.26
CA PRO A 39 10.32 -4.17 -7.15
C PRO A 39 9.71 -3.55 -5.89
N PRO A 40 10.42 -2.63 -5.22
CA PRO A 40 9.88 -1.94 -4.06
C PRO A 40 8.53 -1.31 -4.45
N ALA A 41 7.54 -1.45 -3.57
CA ALA A 41 6.26 -0.81 -3.77
C ALA A 41 6.48 0.69 -4.00
N PRO A 42 5.74 1.33 -4.92
CA PRO A 42 5.85 2.76 -5.12
C PRO A 42 5.65 3.47 -3.78
N ALA A 43 6.53 4.43 -3.49
CA ALA A 43 6.40 5.25 -2.30
C ALA A 43 5.00 5.86 -2.29
N VAL A 44 4.24 5.63 -1.22
CA VAL A 44 2.94 6.28 -1.04
C VAL A 44 3.20 7.79 -1.02
N ALA A 45 2.58 8.50 -1.96
CA ALA A 45 2.70 9.95 -2.02
C ALA A 45 2.25 10.54 -0.67
N ALA A 46 2.99 11.54 -0.17
CA ALA A 46 2.58 12.27 1.01
C ALA A 46 1.19 12.86 0.76
N VAL A 47 0.21 12.43 1.57
CA VAL A 47 -1.16 12.93 1.51
C VAL A 47 -1.26 14.17 2.40
N ALA A 48 -1.98 15.19 1.94
CA ALA A 48 -2.23 16.37 2.75
C ALA A 48 -2.96 15.98 4.06
N THR A 49 -2.76 16.78 5.11
CA THR A 49 -3.51 16.64 6.35
C THR A 49 -5.01 16.71 6.06
N PRO A 50 -5.84 15.82 6.65
CA PRO A 50 -7.28 15.86 6.44
C PRO A 50 -7.88 17.23 6.81
N PRO A 51 -8.87 17.73 6.05
CA PRO A 51 -9.61 18.92 6.46
C PRO A 51 -10.39 18.65 7.74
N MET A 52 -10.41 19.62 8.65
CA MET A 52 -11.12 19.54 9.92
C MET A 52 -12.20 20.61 9.98
N GLY A 53 -13.42 20.21 10.30
CA GLY A 53 -14.58 21.10 10.33
C GLY A 53 -15.80 20.45 10.96
N TRP A 54 -16.94 21.14 10.84
CA TRP A 54 -18.26 20.67 11.24
C TRP A 54 -19.20 20.70 10.04
N ALA A 55 -20.12 19.73 9.94
CA ALA A 55 -21.13 19.65 8.90
C ALA A 55 -22.55 19.62 9.49
N SER A 56 -23.50 20.28 8.84
CA SER A 56 -24.84 20.50 9.41
C SER A 56 -25.71 19.25 9.53
N TRP A 57 -25.54 18.25 8.66
CA TRP A 57 -26.48 17.15 8.50
C TRP A 57 -26.74 16.35 9.79
N ASN A 58 -25.67 15.94 10.49
CA ASN A 58 -25.81 15.07 11.65
C ASN A 58 -26.48 15.74 12.85
N SER A 59 -26.52 17.08 12.88
CA SER A 59 -27.15 17.84 13.95
C SER A 59 -28.56 18.31 13.60
N PHE A 60 -28.77 18.72 12.33
CA PHE A 60 -29.96 19.47 11.95
C PHE A 60 -30.71 18.88 10.74
N ALA A 61 -30.14 17.93 10.01
CA ALA A 61 -30.62 17.51 8.70
C ALA A 61 -30.94 18.75 7.83
N ALA A 62 -32.09 18.79 7.16
CA ALA A 62 -32.55 19.93 6.38
C ALA A 62 -33.07 21.13 7.21
N GLY A 63 -33.12 21.02 8.55
CA GLY A 63 -33.66 22.03 9.46
C GLY A 63 -32.69 23.18 9.76
N ILE A 64 -32.10 23.79 8.73
CA ILE A 64 -31.07 24.83 8.85
C ILE A 64 -31.53 26.19 8.32
N ASN A 65 -30.94 27.25 8.84
CA ASN A 65 -31.05 28.61 8.32
C ASN A 65 -29.75 29.41 8.63
N ALA A 66 -29.68 30.67 8.19
CA ALA A 66 -28.51 31.51 8.39
C ALA A 66 -28.11 31.68 9.86
N ASP A 67 -29.09 31.79 10.77
CA ASP A 67 -28.83 31.96 12.21
C ASP A 67 -28.24 30.68 12.82
N VAL A 68 -28.75 29.51 12.44
CA VAL A 68 -28.17 28.22 12.86
C VAL A 68 -26.72 28.13 12.41
N ILE A 69 -26.43 28.36 11.13
CA ILE A 69 -25.07 28.26 10.59
C ILE A 69 -24.14 29.26 11.29
N LYS A 70 -24.58 30.51 11.48
CA LYS A 70 -23.81 31.51 12.21
C LYS A 70 -23.53 31.07 13.65
N SER A 71 -24.54 30.55 14.35
CA SER A 71 -24.38 30.09 15.74
C SER A 71 -23.36 28.95 15.87
N GLN A 72 -23.27 28.05 14.88
CA GLN A 72 -22.29 26.97 14.87
C GLN A 72 -20.88 27.51 14.58
N ALA A 73 -20.74 28.46 13.66
CA ALA A 73 -19.47 29.14 13.44
C ALA A 73 -18.98 29.86 14.73
N ASP A 74 -19.87 30.58 15.41
CA ASP A 74 -19.58 31.24 16.69
C ASP A 74 -19.17 30.20 17.75
N ALA A 75 -19.84 29.04 17.81
CA ALA A 75 -19.52 27.96 18.74
C ALA A 75 -18.16 27.30 18.46
N LEU A 76 -17.76 27.14 17.20
CA LEU A 76 -16.42 26.66 16.83
C LEU A 76 -15.32 27.58 17.38
N VAL A 77 -15.57 28.89 17.39
CA VAL A 77 -14.64 29.87 17.97
C VAL A 77 -14.68 29.83 19.50
N SER A 78 -15.86 29.97 20.11
CA SER A 78 -15.98 30.10 21.56
C SER A 78 -15.60 28.84 22.34
N SER A 79 -15.67 27.67 21.70
CA SER A 79 -15.23 26.38 22.28
C SER A 79 -13.72 26.14 22.15
N GLY A 80 -13.00 26.95 21.37
CA GLY A 80 -11.58 26.73 21.06
C GLY A 80 -11.32 25.70 19.95
N LEU A 81 -12.37 25.13 19.32
CA LEU A 81 -12.20 24.18 18.21
C LEU A 81 -11.51 24.81 17.00
N LYS A 82 -11.77 26.09 16.72
CA LYS A 82 -11.04 26.83 15.68
C LYS A 82 -9.53 26.81 15.93
N ASP A 83 -9.11 27.06 17.18
CA ASP A 83 -7.69 27.08 17.55
C ASP A 83 -7.10 25.66 17.58
N ALA A 84 -7.93 24.64 17.80
CA ALA A 84 -7.56 23.23 17.65
C ALA A 84 -7.49 22.74 16.18
N GLY A 85 -7.78 23.60 15.20
CA GLY A 85 -7.62 23.29 13.77
C GLY A 85 -8.91 23.06 12.98
N TYR A 86 -10.10 23.20 13.58
CA TYR A 86 -11.37 23.11 12.86
C TYR A 86 -11.64 24.42 12.09
N GLN A 87 -11.47 24.39 10.76
CA GLN A 87 -11.53 25.59 9.90
C GLN A 87 -12.78 25.67 9.02
N TYR A 88 -13.55 24.59 8.88
CA TYR A 88 -14.67 24.53 7.94
C TYR A 88 -16.03 24.43 8.66
N VAL A 89 -17.02 25.12 8.10
CA VAL A 89 -18.44 25.02 8.42
C VAL A 89 -19.15 24.61 7.13
N ASP A 90 -19.42 23.32 7.01
CA ASP A 90 -20.02 22.72 5.82
C ASP A 90 -21.54 22.76 5.93
N ILE A 91 -22.16 23.49 5.01
CA ILE A 91 -23.62 23.54 4.86
C ILE A 91 -24.04 22.38 3.97
N ASP A 92 -24.66 21.36 4.57
CA ASP A 92 -25.17 20.18 3.87
C ASP A 92 -26.57 20.45 3.27
N GLU A 93 -27.27 19.41 2.84
CA GLU A 93 -28.60 19.43 2.25
C GLU A 93 -29.62 20.24 3.08
N GLY A 94 -30.64 20.79 2.41
CA GLY A 94 -31.69 21.61 3.00
C GLY A 94 -31.51 23.12 2.86
N TRP A 95 -30.31 23.62 2.53
CA TRP A 95 -30.05 25.06 2.31
C TRP A 95 -30.84 25.63 1.13
N TRP A 96 -31.15 24.80 0.13
CA TRP A 96 -31.97 25.16 -1.00
C TRP A 96 -32.89 24.01 -1.40
N GLN A 97 -34.19 24.33 -1.48
CA GLN A 97 -35.26 23.39 -1.86
C GLN A 97 -36.17 24.01 -2.95
N GLY A 98 -35.66 25.02 -3.66
CA GLY A 98 -36.40 25.80 -4.66
C GLY A 98 -36.37 25.19 -6.06
N THR A 99 -36.77 26.00 -7.05
CA THR A 99 -36.67 25.68 -8.47
C THR A 99 -35.52 26.43 -9.12
N ARG A 100 -35.12 26.02 -10.32
CA ARG A 100 -34.15 26.78 -11.12
C ARG A 100 -34.86 27.78 -12.03
N ASP A 101 -34.20 28.90 -12.32
CA ASP A 101 -34.65 29.81 -13.36
C ASP A 101 -34.45 29.22 -14.78
N SER A 102 -34.89 29.94 -15.81
CA SER A 102 -34.76 29.50 -17.21
C SER A 102 -33.30 29.44 -17.71
N ALA A 103 -32.35 30.03 -16.98
CA ALA A 103 -30.91 29.95 -17.27
C ALA A 103 -30.23 28.82 -16.48
N GLY A 104 -30.96 28.14 -15.58
CA GLY A 104 -30.46 27.06 -14.74
C GLY A 104 -29.87 27.50 -13.41
N ASN A 105 -30.02 28.77 -13.01
CA ASN A 105 -29.56 29.25 -11.70
C ASN A 105 -30.51 28.79 -10.59
N ILE A 106 -29.95 28.55 -9.41
CA ILE A 106 -30.68 28.30 -8.17
C ILE A 106 -31.33 29.62 -7.72
N THR A 107 -32.65 29.60 -7.48
CA THR A 107 -33.44 30.76 -6.99
C THR A 107 -34.09 30.49 -5.65
#